data_AF-A0AAV5YX97-F1
#
_entry.id   AF-A0AAV5YX97-F1
#
_cell.length_a   1.000
_cell.length_b   1.000
_cell.length_c   1.000
_cell.angle_alpha   90.00
_cell.angle_beta   90.00
_cell.angle_gamma   90.00
#
_symmetry.space_group_name_H-M   'P 1'
#
loop_
_entity.id
_entity.type
_entity.pdbx_description
1 polymer ?
#
loop_
_entity_poly.entity_id
_entity_poly.type
_entity_poly.pdbx_seq_one_letter_code
_entity_poly.pdbx_strand_id
1 'polypeptide(L)'
;MSDGAHYRFPPSEAYRVNRCLYALKSDRAFAERFLADARAATDSMGLTDGERADLLHLDRDALVARGAHPYLVFMAGLRLKMLREPSRMEYF
;
A
#
# COMPACT_ATOMS: atom_id res chain seq x y z
N MET A 1 -24.37 16.31 16.28
CA MET A 1 -23.79 16.98 15.11
C MET A 1 -23.07 15.91 14.31
N SER A 2 -23.71 15.36 13.28
CA SER A 2 -23.11 14.38 12.37
C SER A 2 -22.88 15.11 11.06
N ASP A 3 -21.76 15.81 10.95
CA ASP A 3 -21.41 16.60 9.77
C ASP A 3 -20.07 16.13 9.20
N GLY A 4 -20.03 14.84 8.84
CA GLY A 4 -18.91 14.24 8.14
C GLY A 4 -19.45 13.57 6.90
N ALA A 5 -19.05 14.05 5.71
CA ALA A 5 -19.38 13.38 4.46
C ALA A 5 -19.07 11.88 4.58
N HIS A 6 -20.05 11.04 4.23
CA HIS A 6 -19.89 9.57 4.24
C HIS A 6 -18.70 9.11 3.38
N TYR A 7 -18.27 9.95 2.44
CA TYR A 7 -17.07 9.79 1.65
C TYR A 7 -16.33 11.13 1.56
N ARG A 8 -15.18 11.23 2.24
CA ARG A 8 -14.25 12.34 2.05
C ARG A 8 -13.33 11.98 0.90
N PHE A 9 -13.37 12.77 -0.18
CA PHE A 9 -12.44 12.58 -1.28
C PHE A 9 -11.01 12.71 -0.72
N PRO A 10 -10.13 11.72 -0.94
CA PRO A 10 -8.77 11.77 -0.41
C PRO A 10 -8.04 12.98 -0.97
N PRO A 11 -7.16 13.62 -0.18
CA PRO A 11 -6.36 14.73 -0.68
C PRO A 11 -5.53 14.25 -1.88
N SER A 12 -5.26 15.13 -2.85
CA SER A 12 -4.57 14.77 -4.10
C SER A 12 -3.18 14.17 -3.85
N GLU A 13 -2.55 14.54 -2.73
CA GLU A 13 -1.30 13.95 -2.24
C GLU A 13 -1.40 12.43 -2.02
N ALA A 14 -2.54 11.93 -1.52
CA ALA A 14 -2.77 10.52 -1.24
C ALA A 14 -2.92 9.67 -2.52
N TYR A 15 -3.04 10.29 -3.70
CA TYR A 15 -3.15 9.57 -4.97
C TYR A 15 -1.94 8.65 -5.21
N ARG A 16 -0.73 9.12 -4.90
CA ARG A 16 0.51 8.37 -5.17
C ARG A 16 0.60 7.12 -4.30
N VAL A 17 0.30 7.26 -3.01
CA VAL A 17 0.22 6.14 -2.06
C VAL A 17 -0.84 5.14 -2.49
N ASN A 18 -2.05 5.60 -2.82
CA ASN A 18 -3.14 4.72 -3.26
C ASN A 18 -2.81 3.99 -4.58
N ARG A 19 -2.13 4.66 -5.52
CA ARG A 19 -1.65 4.05 -6.75
C ARG A 19 -0.59 2.97 -6.48
N CYS A 20 0.35 3.23 -5.57
CA CYS A 20 1.35 2.24 -5.15
C CYS A 20 0.67 1.01 -4.50
N LEU A 21 -0.25 1.23 -3.57
CA LEU A 21 -0.99 0.14 -2.92
C LEU A 21 -1.82 -0.68 -3.92
N TYR A 22 -2.44 -0.01 -4.89
CA TYR A 22 -3.16 -0.70 -5.97
C TYR A 22 -2.23 -1.56 -6.83
N ALA A 23 -1.04 -1.07 -7.15
CA ALA A 23 -0.02 -1.83 -7.88
C ALA A 23 0.46 -3.04 -7.07
N LEU A 24 0.76 -2.87 -5.77
CA LEU A 24 1.13 -3.96 -4.87
C LEU A 24 0.05 -5.04 -4.80
N LYS A 25 -1.22 -4.65 -4.75
CA LYS A 25 -2.35 -5.59 -4.76
C LYS A 25 -2.46 -6.35 -6.10
N SER A 26 -2.37 -5.63 -7.22
CA SER A 26 -2.89 -6.10 -8.51
C SER A 26 -1.83 -6.59 -9.48
N ASP A 27 -0.59 -6.07 -9.39
CA ASP A 27 0.54 -6.45 -10.24
C ASP A 27 1.54 -7.31 -9.43
N ARG A 28 1.57 -8.60 -9.74
CA ARG A 28 2.47 -9.55 -9.08
C ARG A 28 3.94 -9.21 -9.33
N ALA A 29 4.31 -8.84 -10.56
CA ALA A 29 5.70 -8.53 -10.89
C ALA A 29 6.16 -7.26 -10.18
N PHE A 30 5.28 -6.27 -10.03
CA PHE A 30 5.55 -5.10 -9.20
C PHE A 30 5.76 -5.48 -7.74
N ALA A 31 4.89 -6.32 -7.16
CA ALA A 31 5.02 -6.76 -5.78
C ALA A 31 6.31 -7.58 -5.54
N GLU A 32 6.74 -8.41 -6.50
CA GLU A 32 8.03 -9.12 -6.44
C GLU A 32 9.22 -8.16 -6.48
N ARG A 33 9.21 -7.16 -7.39
CA ARG A 33 10.24 -6.11 -7.41
C ARG A 33 10.27 -5.30 -6.11
N PHE A 34 9.09 -4.98 -5.56
CA PHE A 34 8.98 -4.27 -4.29
C PHE A 34 9.55 -5.08 -3.13
N LEU A 35 9.34 -6.40 -3.09
CA LEU A 35 9.95 -7.26 -2.07
C LEU A 35 11.47 -7.38 -2.20
N ALA A 36 11.99 -7.35 -3.42
CA ALA A 36 13.42 -7.40 -3.69
C ALA A 36 14.13 -6.08 -3.35
N ASP A 37 13.57 -4.95 -3.80
CA ASP A 37 14.04 -3.60 -3.51
C ASP A 37 12.87 -2.62 -3.61
N ALA A 38 12.23 -2.37 -2.46
CA ALA A 38 11.11 -1.46 -2.35
C ALA A 38 11.49 -0.01 -2.72
N ARG A 39 12.76 0.39 -2.55
CA ARG A 39 13.21 1.72 -2.96
C ARG A 39 13.25 1.79 -4.48
N ALA A 40 14.02 0.94 -5.14
CA ALA A 40 14.08 0.94 -6.60
C ALA A 40 12.70 0.74 -7.24
N ALA A 41 11.83 -0.12 -6.67
CA ALA A 41 10.49 -0.36 -7.20
C ALA A 41 9.56 0.87 -7.16
N THR A 42 9.79 1.81 -6.23
CA THR A 42 8.92 2.97 -6.02
C THR A 42 9.48 4.29 -6.56
N ASP A 43 10.69 4.30 -7.13
CA ASP A 43 11.35 5.53 -7.59
C ASP A 43 10.56 6.27 -8.69
N SER A 44 9.90 5.55 -9.59
CA SER A 44 9.05 6.14 -10.63
C SER A 44 7.65 6.55 -10.16
N MET A 45 7.29 6.27 -8.91
CA MET A 45 5.95 6.55 -8.37
C MET A 45 5.80 7.94 -7.76
N GLY A 46 6.88 8.72 -7.66
CA GLY A 46 6.87 10.07 -7.11
C GLY A 46 6.49 10.12 -5.61
N LEU A 47 6.74 9.03 -4.89
CA LEU A 47 6.55 8.95 -3.45
C LEU A 47 7.62 9.77 -2.72
N THR A 48 7.20 10.49 -1.70
CA THR A 48 8.11 11.13 -0.73
C THR A 48 8.81 10.07 0.12
N ASP A 49 9.93 10.43 0.75
CA ASP A 49 10.65 9.52 1.65
C ASP A 49 9.77 9.08 2.83
N GLY A 50 8.92 9.98 3.34
CA GLY A 50 7.96 9.66 4.41
C GLY A 50 6.91 8.64 3.97
N GLU A 51 6.30 8.81 2.79
CA GLU A 51 5.32 7.84 2.25
C GLU A 51 5.96 6.48 1.99
N ARG A 52 7.20 6.48 1.51
CA ARG A 52 7.96 5.26 1.26
C ARG A 52 8.25 4.50 2.56
N ALA A 53 8.61 5.21 3.64
CA ALA A 53 8.81 4.62 4.96
C ALA A 53 7.54 3.93 5.48
N ASP A 54 6.39 4.59 5.41
CA ASP A 54 5.12 3.98 5.84
C ASP A 54 4.73 2.75 4.99
N LEU A 55 4.96 2.80 3.68
CA LEU A 55 4.72 1.68 2.77
C LEU A 55 5.63 0.48 3.07
N LEU A 56 6.89 0.73 3.43
CA LEU A 56 7.86 -0.31 3.82
C LEU A 56 7.42 -1.04 5.09
N HIS A 57 6.89 -0.30 6.06
CA HIS A 57 6.40 -0.88 7.32
C HIS A 57 4.97 -1.43 7.22
N LEU A 58 4.25 -1.11 6.14
CA LEU A 58 2.81 -1.35 6.01
C LEU A 58 2.05 -0.87 7.25
N ASP A 59 2.47 0.26 7.82
CA ASP A 59 1.83 0.85 8.99
C ASP A 59 0.45 1.33 8.58
N ARG A 60 -0.57 0.53 8.92
CA ARG A 60 -1.94 0.78 8.50
C ARG A 60 -2.44 2.12 9.00
N ASP A 61 -2.18 2.45 10.26
CA ASP A 61 -2.75 3.64 10.89
C ASP A 61 -2.07 4.90 10.32
N ALA A 62 -0.75 4.85 10.11
CA ALA A 62 -0.01 5.93 9.46
C ALA A 62 -0.45 6.15 7.99
N LEU A 63 -0.59 5.06 7.22
CA LEU A 63 -1.06 5.12 5.84
C LEU A 63 -2.49 5.69 5.74
N VAL A 64 -3.41 5.24 6.58
CA VAL A 64 -4.80 5.72 6.59
C VAL A 64 -4.88 7.18 7.04
N ALA A 65 -4.09 7.59 8.03
CA ALA A 65 -3.99 9.00 8.43
C ALA A 65 -3.53 9.92 7.29
N ARG A 66 -2.73 9.39 6.35
CA ARG A 66 -2.29 10.06 5.11
C ARG A 66 -3.28 9.95 3.94
N GLY A 67 -4.47 9.39 4.16
CA GLY A 67 -5.50 9.26 3.13
C GLY A 67 -5.37 8.00 2.26
N ALA A 68 -4.57 7.01 2.66
CA ALA A 68 -4.60 5.70 2.02
C ALA A 68 -5.93 5.00 2.24
N HIS A 69 -6.42 4.31 1.21
CA HIS A 69 -7.67 3.56 1.27
C HIS A 69 -7.47 2.29 2.12
N PRO A 70 -8.22 2.08 3.23
CA PRO A 70 -8.00 0.96 4.15
C PRO A 70 -8.00 -0.42 3.49
N TYR A 71 -8.91 -0.64 2.53
CA TYR A 71 -8.95 -1.88 1.75
C TYR A 71 -7.67 -2.11 0.92
N LEU A 72 -7.09 -1.08 0.31
CA LEU A 72 -5.87 -1.22 -0.47
C LEU A 72 -4.67 -1.52 0.42
N VAL A 73 -4.60 -0.90 1.60
CA VAL A 73 -3.57 -1.22 2.61
C VAL A 73 -3.65 -2.69 3.01
N PHE A 74 -4.84 -3.18 3.36
CA PHE A 74 -5.05 -4.58 3.72
C PHE A 74 -4.65 -5.54 2.59
N MET A 75 -5.15 -5.31 1.37
CA MET A 75 -4.92 -6.20 0.24
C MET A 75 -3.46 -6.21 -0.22
N ALA A 76 -2.78 -5.05 -0.21
CA ALA A 76 -1.36 -4.97 -0.52
C ALA A 76 -0.53 -5.76 0.50
N GLY A 77 -0.82 -5.60 1.79
CA GLY A 77 -0.15 -6.35 2.86
C GLY A 77 -0.37 -7.86 2.75
N LEU A 78 -1.61 -8.28 2.48
CA LEU A 78 -1.94 -9.68 2.23
C LEU A 78 -1.14 -10.24 1.05
N ARG A 79 -1.12 -9.52 -0.09
CA ARG A 79 -0.36 -9.94 -1.29
C ARG A 79 1.13 -10.08 -1.00
N LEU A 80 1.73 -9.14 -0.28
CA LEU A 80 3.15 -9.20 0.09
C LEU A 80 3.46 -10.36 1.03
N LYS A 81 2.59 -10.62 2.01
CA LYS A 81 2.71 -11.79 2.91
C LYS A 81 2.65 -13.11 2.13
N MET A 82 1.69 -13.23 1.22
CA MET A 82 1.52 -14.39 0.33
C MET A 82 2.76 -14.66 -0.53
N LEU A 83 3.43 -13.61 -1.01
CA LEU A 83 4.64 -13.74 -1.83
C LEU A 83 5.88 -14.09 -1.00
N ARG A 84 5.96 -13.62 0.26
CA ARG A 84 7.05 -13.97 1.19
C ARG A 84 6.96 -15.39 1.72
N GLU A 85 5.76 -15.88 1.94
CA GLU A 85 5.49 -17.18 2.58
C GLU A 85 4.61 -18.08 1.69
N PRO A 86 5.03 -18.40 0.45
CA PRO A 86 4.20 -19.16 -0.48
C PRO A 86 3.81 -20.55 0.06
N SER A 87 4.69 -21.17 0.85
CA SER A 87 4.48 -22.49 1.47
C SER A 87 3.50 -22.48 2.65
N ARG A 88 3.25 -21.32 3.27
CA ARG A 88 2.33 -21.20 4.41
C ARG A 88 0.87 -21.07 3.97
N MET A 89 0.63 -21.07 2.66
CA MET A 89 -0.70 -21.03 2.05
C MET A 89 -1.37 -22.40 1.96
N GLU A 90 -0.64 -23.49 2.20
CA GLU A 90 -1.21 -24.86 2.14
C GLU A 90 -2.25 -25.14 3.26
N TYR A 91 -2.55 -24.16 4.11
CA TYR A 91 -3.45 -24.27 5.26
C TYR A 91 -4.54 -23.19 5.33
N PHE A 92 -5.08 -22.76 4.18
CA PHE A 92 -6.31 -21.98 4.09
C PHE A 92 -7.31 -22.59 3.11
#